data_AF-A0A941VV22-F1
#
_entry.id   AF-A0A941VV22-F1
#
_cell.length_a   1.000
_cell.length_b   1.000
_cell.length_c   1.000
_cell.angle_alpha   90.00
_cell.angle_beta   90.00
_cell.angle_gamma   90.00
#
_symmetry.space_group_name_H-M   'P 1'
#
loop_
_entity.id
_entity.type
_entity.pdbx_description
1 polymer ?
#
loop_
_entity_poly.entity_id
_entity_poly.type
_entity_poly.pdbx_seq_one_letter_code
_entity_poly.pdbx_strand_id
1 'polypeptide(L)'
;MHDLARTVAALGAAPSVAVVSHVNPEGDAIGSVLAAVLALRGAGKRAGAFNADPAPPGLQHLPGVAELRREVPRDRPYACYLVLDTADLPRTGGLLDGRPRDAVVLNVDHHPGNTRFGDVNWVEPGASSAGEMVYRLLREMALPVPPDAAANLYAAILTDTGGFRYANTTAESLRVAAELVTAGAVPETIAEGLVANRDPREWRLLSEVLAGLTVTAGGRVAWIEVTAAARQRAGVGLEVTEDFIQYPRNLAGVRLAVAFKEISAGEVRVSLRSHG
;
A
#
# COMPACT_ATOMS: atom_id res chain seq x y z
N MET A 1 -14.24 -17.19 -5.50
CA MET A 1 -14.47 -17.43 -6.95
C MET A 1 -15.58 -16.57 -7.53
N HIS A 2 -16.78 -16.46 -6.92
CA HIS A 2 -17.87 -15.65 -7.50
C HIS A 2 -17.54 -14.15 -7.60
N ASP A 3 -16.92 -13.57 -6.55
CA ASP A 3 -16.60 -12.14 -6.54
C ASP A 3 -15.51 -11.77 -7.55
N LEU A 4 -14.43 -12.55 -7.66
CA LEU A 4 -13.41 -12.38 -8.70
C LEU A 4 -14.01 -12.41 -10.11
N ALA A 5 -14.88 -13.38 -10.41
CA ALA A 5 -15.53 -13.47 -11.73
C ALA A 5 -16.40 -12.24 -12.03
N ARG A 6 -17.12 -11.71 -11.03
CA ARG A 6 -17.89 -10.47 -11.18
C ARG A 6 -17.00 -9.26 -11.41
N THR A 7 -15.87 -9.17 -10.69
CA THR A 7 -14.87 -8.10 -10.88
C THR A 7 -14.26 -8.16 -12.27
N VAL A 8 -13.87 -9.35 -12.74
CA VAL A 8 -13.36 -9.59 -14.11
C VAL A 8 -14.37 -9.17 -15.15
N ALA A 9 -15.64 -9.57 -15.01
CA ALA A 9 -16.69 -9.21 -15.96
C ALA A 9 -16.92 -7.69 -16.02
N ALA A 10 -17.03 -7.03 -14.87
CA ALA A 10 -17.25 -5.59 -14.80
C ALA A 10 -16.06 -4.78 -15.33
N LEU A 11 -14.83 -5.15 -14.94
CA LEU A 11 -13.61 -4.50 -15.42
C LEU A 11 -13.37 -4.75 -16.92
N GLY A 12 -13.69 -5.95 -17.39
CA GLY A 12 -13.66 -6.34 -18.81
C GLY A 12 -14.59 -5.49 -19.67
N ALA A 13 -15.82 -5.25 -19.22
CA ALA A 13 -16.81 -4.44 -19.92
C ALA A 13 -16.49 -2.92 -19.93
N ALA A 14 -15.74 -2.42 -18.94
CA ALA A 14 -15.46 -1.00 -18.81
C ALA A 14 -14.48 -0.48 -19.90
N PRO A 15 -14.86 0.50 -20.74
CA PRO A 15 -13.96 1.07 -21.75
C PRO A 15 -12.92 2.03 -21.15
N SER A 16 -13.18 2.52 -19.92
CA SER A 16 -12.26 3.40 -19.22
C SER A 16 -12.34 3.23 -17.71
N VAL A 17 -11.18 3.27 -17.06
CA VAL A 17 -11.02 2.94 -15.64
C VAL A 17 -10.19 4.01 -14.92
N ALA A 18 -10.75 4.61 -13.87
CA ALA A 18 -9.98 5.33 -12.87
C ALA A 18 -9.53 4.31 -11.83
N VAL A 19 -8.22 4.15 -11.63
CA VAL A 19 -7.67 3.27 -10.60
C VAL A 19 -7.24 4.13 -9.43
N VAL A 20 -7.76 3.81 -8.25
CA VAL A 20 -7.69 4.65 -7.04
C VAL A 20 -7.26 3.81 -5.84
N SER A 21 -6.51 4.39 -4.92
CA SER A 21 -6.29 3.82 -3.58
C SER A 21 -6.48 4.89 -2.49
N HIS A 22 -5.99 4.63 -1.29
CA HIS A 22 -6.26 5.41 -0.11
C HIS A 22 -5.27 6.56 0.16
N VAL A 23 -5.70 7.49 1.02
CA VAL A 23 -4.86 8.49 1.68
C VAL A 23 -3.74 7.83 2.49
N ASN A 24 -2.62 8.54 2.63
CA ASN A 24 -1.38 8.05 3.24
C ASN A 24 -0.93 6.69 2.65
N PRO A 25 -0.71 6.63 1.32
CA PRO A 25 -0.44 5.38 0.63
C PRO A 25 0.95 4.84 0.98
N GLU A 26 1.07 3.53 0.94
CA GLU A 26 2.28 2.73 1.04
C GLU A 26 2.56 2.01 -0.29
N GLY A 27 3.49 1.05 -0.26
CA GLY A 27 3.89 0.29 -1.44
C GLY A 27 2.77 -0.56 -2.04
N ASP A 28 1.86 -1.10 -1.23
CA ASP A 28 0.75 -1.92 -1.72
C ASP A 28 -0.26 -1.08 -2.52
N ALA A 29 -0.73 0.03 -1.96
CA ALA A 29 -1.62 0.97 -2.64
C ALA A 29 -1.03 1.47 -3.97
N ILE A 30 0.18 2.03 -3.93
CA ILE A 30 0.77 2.65 -5.12
C ILE A 30 1.15 1.59 -6.16
N GLY A 31 1.79 0.49 -5.72
CA GLY A 31 2.19 -0.60 -6.63
C GLY A 31 0.98 -1.23 -7.30
N SER A 32 -0.10 -1.48 -6.56
CA SER A 32 -1.34 -2.03 -7.10
C SER A 32 -2.00 -1.10 -8.13
N VAL A 33 -2.08 0.20 -7.83
CA VAL A 33 -2.64 1.21 -8.75
C VAL A 33 -1.83 1.29 -10.04
N LEU A 34 -0.51 1.43 -9.95
CA LEU A 34 0.36 1.59 -11.11
C LEU A 34 0.35 0.33 -12.00
N ALA A 35 0.46 -0.85 -11.39
CA ALA A 35 0.43 -2.12 -12.12
C ALA A 35 -0.88 -2.33 -12.88
N ALA A 36 -2.03 -2.08 -12.23
CA ALA A 36 -3.33 -2.21 -12.87
C ALA A 36 -3.47 -1.24 -14.06
N VAL A 37 -3.04 0.01 -13.90
CA VAL A 37 -3.09 1.01 -14.99
C VAL A 37 -2.20 0.62 -16.17
N LEU A 38 -0.97 0.17 -15.91
CA LEU A 38 -0.05 -0.27 -16.97
C LEU A 38 -0.62 -1.45 -17.76
N ALA A 39 -1.14 -2.47 -17.07
CA ALA A 39 -1.72 -3.63 -17.72
C ALA A 39 -3.01 -3.30 -18.49
N LEU A 40 -3.91 -2.48 -17.91
CA LEU A 40 -5.16 -2.06 -18.56
C LEU A 40 -4.89 -1.21 -19.81
N ARG A 41 -3.89 -0.33 -19.78
CA ARG A 41 -3.45 0.45 -20.96
C ARG A 41 -2.85 -0.45 -22.03
N GLY A 42 -2.04 -1.44 -21.64
CA GLY A 42 -1.53 -2.46 -22.57
C GLY A 42 -2.64 -3.25 -23.26
N ALA A 43 -3.79 -3.41 -22.60
CA ALA A 43 -5.00 -4.00 -23.16
C ALA A 43 -5.87 -3.03 -24.00
N GLY A 44 -5.37 -1.82 -24.27
CA GLY A 44 -6.06 -0.81 -25.08
C GLY A 44 -7.17 -0.03 -24.35
N LYS A 45 -7.33 -0.21 -23.03
CA LYS A 45 -8.30 0.56 -22.24
C LYS A 45 -7.73 1.93 -21.88
N ARG A 46 -8.61 2.92 -21.77
CA ARG A 46 -8.24 4.22 -21.18
C ARG A 46 -8.19 4.08 -19.65
N ALA A 47 -7.00 3.95 -19.06
CA ALA A 47 -6.83 3.91 -17.62
C ALA A 47 -5.99 5.09 -17.07
N GLY A 48 -6.34 5.57 -15.88
CA GLY A 48 -5.61 6.61 -15.16
C GLY A 48 -5.32 6.20 -13.71
N ALA A 49 -4.13 6.56 -13.23
CA ALA A 49 -3.68 6.32 -11.86
C ALA A 49 -3.97 7.54 -10.99
N PHE A 50 -4.68 7.34 -9.87
CA PHE A 50 -5.06 8.43 -8.98
C PHE A 50 -4.84 8.08 -7.51
N ASN A 51 -4.29 9.02 -6.75
CA ASN A 51 -4.22 8.94 -5.29
C ASN A 51 -4.23 10.34 -4.67
N ALA A 52 -5.04 10.56 -3.63
CA ALA A 52 -5.25 11.91 -3.07
C ALA A 52 -3.95 12.49 -2.47
N ASP A 53 -3.18 11.61 -1.83
CA ASP A 53 -1.85 11.90 -1.33
C ASP A 53 -0.76 11.43 -2.30
N PRO A 54 0.39 12.11 -2.35
CA PRO A 54 1.50 11.72 -3.21
C PRO A 54 2.09 10.37 -2.79
N ALA A 55 2.75 9.69 -3.73
CA ALA A 55 3.57 8.54 -3.41
C ALA A 55 4.74 8.95 -2.48
N PRO A 56 5.04 8.19 -1.42
CA PRO A 56 6.18 8.45 -0.55
C PRO A 56 7.53 8.50 -1.31
N PRO A 57 8.56 9.16 -0.77
CA PRO A 57 9.87 9.26 -1.42
C PRO A 57 10.46 7.91 -1.85
N GLY A 58 10.32 6.88 -1.01
CA GLY A 58 10.79 5.53 -1.29
C GLY A 58 10.04 4.79 -2.40
N LEU A 59 9.02 5.39 -3.01
CA LEU A 59 8.26 4.85 -4.15
C LEU A 59 8.46 5.65 -5.44
N GLN A 60 9.24 6.73 -5.41
CA GLN A 60 9.42 7.65 -6.55
C GLN A 60 10.20 7.02 -7.72
N HIS A 61 10.85 5.88 -7.49
CA HIS A 61 11.53 5.10 -8.51
C HIS A 61 10.61 4.12 -9.25
N LEU A 62 9.37 3.91 -8.76
CA LEU A 62 8.48 2.92 -9.36
C LEU A 62 8.02 3.32 -10.77
N PRO A 63 7.99 2.38 -11.74
CA PRO A 63 7.57 2.67 -13.10
C PRO A 63 6.14 3.25 -13.15
N GLY A 64 5.99 4.38 -13.86
CA GLY A 64 4.70 5.07 -14.03
C GLY A 64 4.28 5.99 -12.88
N VAL A 65 5.05 6.08 -11.78
CA VAL A 65 4.69 6.92 -10.62
C VAL A 65 4.58 8.41 -10.97
N ALA A 66 5.36 8.89 -11.94
CA ALA A 66 5.31 10.27 -12.43
C ALA A 66 3.96 10.63 -13.09
N GLU A 67 3.15 9.63 -13.48
CA GLU A 67 1.81 9.84 -14.02
C GLU A 67 0.71 9.79 -12.96
N LEU A 68 1.04 9.50 -11.70
CA LEU A 68 0.08 9.47 -10.60
C LEU A 68 -0.51 10.88 -10.39
N ARG A 69 -1.83 11.00 -10.52
CA ARG A 69 -2.53 12.28 -10.37
C ARG A 69 -3.28 12.34 -9.04
N ARG A 70 -3.41 13.54 -8.51
CA ARG A 70 -4.10 13.77 -7.23
C ARG A 70 -5.59 14.01 -7.34
N GLU A 71 -6.09 14.13 -8.57
CA GLU A 71 -7.50 14.40 -8.86
C GLU A 71 -7.93 13.66 -10.12
N VAL A 72 -9.18 13.18 -10.11
CA VAL A 72 -9.81 12.58 -11.29
C VAL A 72 -10.40 13.69 -12.16
N PRO A 73 -10.02 13.81 -13.45
CA PRO A 73 -10.55 14.83 -14.35
C PRO A 73 -12.08 14.71 -14.51
N ARG A 74 -12.79 15.83 -14.31
CA ARG A 74 -14.26 15.90 -14.42
C ARG A 74 -14.76 16.09 -15.84
N ASP A 75 -13.94 16.68 -16.70
CA ASP A 75 -14.20 16.93 -18.12
C ASP A 75 -14.13 15.65 -18.97
N ARG A 76 -13.45 14.62 -18.47
CA ARG A 76 -13.31 13.33 -19.14
C ARG A 76 -13.52 12.14 -18.18
N PRO A 77 -14.76 11.97 -17.69
CA PRO A 77 -15.08 11.04 -16.61
C PRO A 77 -14.83 9.58 -17.02
N TYR A 78 -14.62 8.71 -16.03
CA TYR A 78 -14.37 7.27 -16.24
C TYR A 78 -15.65 6.46 -16.02
N ALA A 79 -15.78 5.37 -16.79
CA ALA A 79 -16.94 4.46 -16.70
C ALA A 79 -16.84 3.49 -15.50
N CYS A 80 -15.63 3.26 -15.01
CA CYS A 80 -15.35 2.38 -13.87
C CYS A 80 -14.34 3.03 -12.94
N TYR A 81 -14.55 2.87 -11.63
CA TYR A 81 -13.62 3.23 -10.57
C TYR A 81 -13.16 1.94 -9.90
N LEU A 82 -11.94 1.51 -10.19
CA LEU A 82 -11.30 0.37 -9.55
C LEU A 82 -10.57 0.88 -8.30
N VAL A 83 -11.16 0.66 -7.13
CA VAL A 83 -10.62 1.06 -5.83
C VAL A 83 -9.89 -0.11 -5.21
N LEU A 84 -8.57 0.02 -5.12
CA LEU A 84 -7.64 -0.98 -4.63
C LEU A 84 -7.26 -0.67 -3.18
N ASP A 85 -7.00 -1.71 -2.39
CA ASP A 85 -6.36 -1.62 -1.06
C ASP A 85 -7.09 -0.73 -0.03
N THR A 86 -8.36 -0.44 -0.27
CA THR A 86 -9.11 0.55 0.52
C THR A 86 -10.28 -0.13 1.24
N ALA A 87 -10.24 -0.10 2.58
CA ALA A 87 -11.25 -0.70 3.45
C ALA A 87 -12.58 0.10 3.52
N ASP A 88 -12.53 1.42 3.37
CA ASP A 88 -13.71 2.28 3.43
C ASP A 88 -13.65 3.41 2.40
N LEU A 89 -14.82 3.85 1.94
CA LEU A 89 -14.90 4.87 0.91
C LEU A 89 -14.25 6.21 1.30
N PRO A 90 -14.40 6.74 2.54
CA PRO A 90 -13.73 7.97 2.95
C PRO A 90 -12.21 7.94 2.78
N ARG A 91 -11.57 6.77 2.95
CA ARG A 91 -10.12 6.63 2.75
C ARG A 91 -9.65 6.91 1.33
N THR A 92 -10.52 6.95 0.31
CA THR A 92 -10.12 7.39 -1.05
C THR A 92 -9.83 8.89 -1.14
N GLY A 93 -10.02 9.65 -0.06
CA GLY A 93 -9.75 11.10 -0.03
C GLY A 93 -10.64 11.92 -0.98
N GLY A 94 -11.87 11.46 -1.22
CA GLY A 94 -12.83 12.15 -2.10
C GLY A 94 -12.57 11.98 -3.61
N LEU A 95 -11.64 11.11 -4.03
CA LEU A 95 -11.36 10.89 -5.47
C LEU A 95 -12.55 10.35 -6.28
N LEU A 96 -13.56 9.79 -5.63
CA LEU A 96 -14.79 9.31 -6.25
C LEU A 96 -15.89 10.38 -6.26
N ASP A 97 -15.64 11.56 -5.70
CA ASP A 97 -16.62 12.65 -5.61
C ASP A 97 -16.86 13.28 -6.98
N GLY A 98 -18.13 13.40 -7.35
CA GLY A 98 -18.51 13.93 -8.66
C GLY A 98 -18.33 12.94 -9.82
N ARG A 99 -18.08 11.66 -9.53
CA ARG A 99 -18.14 10.61 -10.56
C ARG A 99 -19.53 10.54 -11.22
N PRO A 100 -19.64 10.05 -12.47
CA PRO A 100 -20.93 9.78 -13.09
C PRO A 100 -21.77 8.82 -12.26
N ARG A 101 -23.09 9.01 -12.24
CA ARG A 101 -24.02 8.18 -11.46
C ARG A 101 -24.06 6.72 -11.94
N ASP A 102 -23.76 6.52 -13.22
CA ASP A 102 -23.69 5.22 -13.91
C ASP A 102 -22.29 4.61 -13.89
N ALA A 103 -21.30 5.29 -13.30
CA ALA A 103 -19.96 4.73 -13.17
C ALA A 103 -19.93 3.61 -12.12
N VAL A 104 -19.45 2.44 -12.52
CA VAL A 104 -19.34 1.26 -11.65
C VAL A 104 -18.16 1.42 -10.70
N VAL A 105 -18.36 1.13 -9.42
CA VAL A 105 -17.30 1.09 -8.41
C VAL A 105 -16.95 -0.37 -8.09
N LEU A 106 -15.70 -0.75 -8.36
CA LEU A 106 -15.14 -2.06 -8.01
C LEU A 106 -14.22 -1.88 -6.81
N ASN A 107 -14.47 -2.58 -5.71
CA ASN A 107 -13.58 -2.58 -4.55
C ASN A 107 -12.84 -3.92 -4.46
N VAL A 108 -11.51 -3.87 -4.60
CA VAL A 108 -10.61 -5.02 -4.52
C VAL A 108 -9.67 -4.76 -3.34
N ASP A 109 -9.80 -5.56 -2.28
CA ASP A 109 -9.15 -5.27 -1.01
C ASP A 109 -8.91 -6.53 -0.18
N HIS A 110 -7.96 -6.49 0.74
CA HIS A 110 -7.62 -7.60 1.63
C HIS A 110 -7.78 -7.23 3.12
N HIS A 111 -8.24 -6.02 3.45
CA HIS A 111 -8.46 -5.65 4.84
C HIS A 111 -9.67 -6.38 5.47
N PRO A 112 -9.53 -7.05 6.64
CA PRO A 112 -10.65 -7.69 7.34
C PRO A 112 -11.79 -6.73 7.71
N GLY A 113 -11.47 -5.45 7.94
CA GLY A 113 -12.42 -4.40 8.32
C GLY A 113 -13.11 -3.71 7.14
N ASN A 114 -12.96 -4.21 5.92
CA ASN A 114 -13.51 -3.59 4.73
C ASN A 114 -15.05 -3.53 4.76
N THR A 115 -15.59 -2.37 4.37
CA THR A 115 -17.03 -2.01 4.43
C THR A 115 -17.83 -2.44 3.20
N ARG A 116 -17.19 -2.98 2.17
CA ARG A 116 -17.76 -3.47 0.91
C ARG A 116 -18.59 -2.40 0.20
N PHE A 117 -18.02 -1.21 0.08
CA PHE A 117 -18.71 -0.01 -0.42
C PHE A 117 -18.90 0.05 -1.95
N GLY A 118 -18.26 -0.84 -2.71
CA GLY A 118 -18.39 -0.88 -4.17
C GLY A 118 -19.69 -1.55 -4.64
N ASP A 119 -20.03 -1.37 -5.92
CA ASP A 119 -21.09 -2.11 -6.61
C ASP A 119 -20.71 -3.59 -6.77
N VAL A 120 -19.41 -3.85 -6.95
CA VAL A 120 -18.79 -5.18 -6.88
C VAL A 120 -17.64 -5.13 -5.89
N ASN A 121 -17.59 -6.11 -4.98
CA ASN A 121 -16.60 -6.18 -3.92
C ASN A 121 -15.91 -7.54 -3.97
N TRP A 122 -14.63 -7.56 -4.31
CA TRP A 122 -13.77 -8.73 -4.12
C TRP A 122 -12.84 -8.45 -2.94
N VAL A 123 -13.28 -8.90 -1.77
CA VAL A 123 -12.56 -8.71 -0.51
C VAL A 123 -12.05 -10.05 -0.01
N GLU A 124 -10.74 -10.19 0.10
CA GLU A 124 -10.09 -11.47 0.42
C GLU A 124 -9.00 -11.31 1.50
N PRO A 125 -9.37 -11.37 2.80
CA PRO A 125 -8.42 -11.17 3.88
C PRO A 125 -7.29 -12.19 4.02
N GLY A 126 -7.35 -13.29 3.26
CA GLY A 126 -6.27 -14.26 3.17
C GLY A 126 -5.21 -13.93 2.10
N ALA A 127 -5.45 -12.92 1.27
CA ALA A 127 -4.48 -12.44 0.30
C ALA A 127 -3.32 -11.72 1.00
N SER A 128 -2.09 -11.89 0.51
CA SER A 128 -0.94 -11.23 1.15
C SER A 128 -0.97 -9.73 1.01
N SER A 129 -1.58 -9.22 -0.06
CA SER A 129 -1.61 -7.80 -0.46
C SER A 129 -2.67 -7.57 -1.54
N ALA A 130 -3.09 -6.32 -1.74
CA ALA A 130 -3.87 -5.93 -2.91
C ALA A 130 -3.09 -6.19 -4.21
N GLY A 131 -1.76 -6.08 -4.20
CA GLY A 131 -0.91 -6.41 -5.35
C GLY A 131 -1.03 -7.87 -5.79
N GLU A 132 -1.10 -8.82 -4.85
CA GLU A 132 -1.36 -10.23 -5.15
C GLU A 132 -2.75 -10.42 -5.78
N MET A 133 -3.75 -9.67 -5.30
CA MET A 133 -5.10 -9.69 -5.87
C MET A 133 -5.14 -9.10 -7.29
N VAL A 134 -4.44 -7.99 -7.53
CA VAL A 134 -4.31 -7.41 -8.88
C VAL A 134 -3.63 -8.39 -9.82
N TYR A 135 -2.56 -9.08 -9.40
CA TYR A 135 -1.93 -10.11 -10.23
C TYR A 135 -2.93 -11.19 -10.65
N ARG A 136 -3.69 -11.73 -9.70
CA ARG A 136 -4.73 -12.75 -9.97
C ARG A 136 -5.84 -12.23 -10.89
N LEU A 137 -6.25 -10.97 -10.71
CA LEU A 137 -7.22 -10.31 -11.59
C LEU A 137 -6.72 -10.23 -13.04
N LEU A 138 -5.48 -9.79 -13.23
CA LEU A 138 -4.88 -9.68 -14.57
C LEU A 138 -4.74 -11.06 -15.23
N ARG A 139 -4.36 -12.08 -14.46
CA ARG A 139 -4.27 -13.47 -14.92
C ARG A 139 -5.62 -14.02 -15.38
N GLU A 140 -6.68 -13.81 -14.60
CA GLU A 140 -8.03 -14.26 -14.94
C GLU A 140 -8.59 -13.53 -16.17
N MET A 141 -8.20 -12.26 -16.37
CA MET A 141 -8.51 -11.49 -17.58
C MET A 141 -7.62 -11.85 -18.79
N ALA A 142 -6.68 -12.79 -18.63
CA ALA A 142 -5.65 -13.12 -19.62
C ALA A 142 -4.85 -11.89 -20.12
N LEU A 143 -4.65 -10.90 -19.26
CA LEU A 143 -3.86 -9.71 -19.58
C LEU A 143 -2.37 -9.97 -19.30
N PRO A 144 -1.46 -9.51 -20.17
CA PRO A 144 -0.04 -9.61 -19.92
C PRO A 144 0.36 -8.71 -18.74
N VAL A 145 1.36 -9.18 -17.98
CA VAL A 145 2.02 -8.38 -16.94
C VAL A 145 3.37 -7.95 -17.50
N PRO A 146 3.49 -6.75 -18.11
CA PRO A 146 4.78 -6.27 -18.61
C PRO A 146 5.76 -6.01 -17.46
N PRO A 147 7.08 -5.93 -17.73
CA PRO A 147 8.10 -5.74 -16.69
C PRO A 147 7.83 -4.59 -15.72
N ASP A 148 7.35 -3.45 -16.22
CA ASP A 148 7.01 -2.29 -15.39
C ASP A 148 5.82 -2.56 -14.44
N ALA A 149 4.82 -3.31 -14.90
CA ALA A 149 3.73 -3.75 -14.04
C ALA A 149 4.23 -4.81 -13.04
N ALA A 150 5.13 -5.70 -13.48
CA ALA A 150 5.71 -6.72 -12.62
C ALA A 150 6.51 -6.11 -11.45
N ALA A 151 7.30 -5.07 -11.72
CA ALA A 151 8.04 -4.33 -10.70
C ALA A 151 7.11 -3.69 -9.66
N ASN A 152 6.02 -3.09 -10.11
CA ASN A 152 5.00 -2.49 -9.24
C ASN A 152 4.25 -3.53 -8.38
N LEU A 153 3.85 -4.67 -8.96
CA LEU A 153 3.23 -5.76 -8.18
C LEU A 153 4.20 -6.38 -7.18
N TYR A 154 5.48 -6.51 -7.54
CA TYR A 154 6.49 -7.03 -6.65
C TYR A 154 6.71 -6.07 -5.48
N ALA A 155 6.78 -4.76 -5.74
CA ALA A 155 6.85 -3.73 -4.69
C ALA A 155 5.67 -3.84 -3.71
N ALA A 156 4.45 -3.96 -4.23
CA ALA A 156 3.24 -4.11 -3.42
C ALA A 156 3.30 -5.32 -2.49
N ILE A 157 3.61 -6.51 -3.02
CA ILE A 157 3.74 -7.74 -2.24
C ILE A 157 4.91 -7.63 -1.24
N LEU A 158 6.05 -7.09 -1.66
CA LEU A 158 7.23 -6.95 -0.80
C LEU A 158 6.94 -6.06 0.41
N THR A 159 6.26 -4.93 0.20
CA THR A 159 5.92 -4.00 1.27
C THR A 159 4.98 -4.64 2.29
N ASP A 160 3.86 -5.21 1.85
CA ASP A 160 2.82 -5.64 2.78
C ASP A 160 3.19 -6.94 3.53
N THR A 161 4.04 -7.78 2.93
CA THR A 161 4.60 -8.97 3.61
C THR A 161 5.83 -8.68 4.47
N GLY A 162 6.26 -7.41 4.55
CA GLY A 162 7.45 -7.03 5.31
C GLY A 162 8.75 -7.61 4.75
N GLY A 163 8.81 -7.82 3.44
CA GLY A 163 9.86 -8.58 2.77
C GLY A 163 9.72 -10.08 3.01
N PHE A 164 8.50 -10.61 2.94
CA PHE A 164 8.16 -12.02 3.15
C PHE A 164 8.44 -12.55 4.57
N ARG A 165 8.39 -11.67 5.58
CA ARG A 165 8.69 -12.00 6.99
C ARG A 165 7.45 -11.98 7.89
N TYR A 166 6.36 -11.36 7.45
CA TYR A 166 5.13 -11.27 8.22
C TYR A 166 4.22 -12.48 7.98
N ALA A 167 3.25 -12.67 8.88
CA ALA A 167 2.36 -13.83 8.91
C ALA A 167 1.41 -13.93 7.69
N ASN A 168 1.20 -12.82 6.96
CA ASN A 168 0.46 -12.79 5.69
C ASN A 168 1.28 -13.31 4.50
N THR A 169 2.54 -13.71 4.69
CA THR A 169 3.33 -14.38 3.64
C THR A 169 2.79 -15.79 3.42
N THR A 170 2.36 -16.10 2.19
CA THR A 170 1.80 -17.40 1.82
C THR A 170 2.63 -18.10 0.75
N ALA A 171 2.36 -19.38 0.51
CA ALA A 171 2.95 -20.08 -0.64
C ALA A 171 2.57 -19.40 -1.97
N GLU A 172 1.36 -18.84 -2.04
CA GLU A 172 0.88 -18.11 -3.21
C GLU A 172 1.66 -16.81 -3.41
N SER A 173 1.85 -15.99 -2.37
CA SER A 173 2.58 -14.73 -2.49
C SER A 173 4.03 -14.96 -2.93
N LEU A 174 4.67 -16.04 -2.46
CA LEU A 174 6.02 -16.42 -2.90
C LEU A 174 6.06 -16.90 -4.35
N ARG A 175 5.06 -17.70 -4.77
CA ARG A 175 4.92 -18.16 -6.16
C ARG A 175 4.71 -16.97 -7.11
N VAL A 176 3.81 -16.06 -6.75
CA VAL A 176 3.55 -14.84 -7.51
C VAL A 176 4.81 -14.00 -7.60
N ALA A 177 5.52 -13.78 -6.49
CA ALA A 177 6.79 -13.05 -6.50
C ALA A 177 7.82 -13.65 -7.47
N ALA A 178 7.95 -14.99 -7.51
CA ALA A 178 8.84 -15.66 -8.45
C ALA A 178 8.41 -15.46 -9.93
N GLU A 179 7.11 -15.46 -10.21
CA GLU A 179 6.57 -15.19 -11.53
C GLU A 179 6.79 -13.74 -11.95
N LEU A 180 6.68 -12.78 -11.02
CA LEU A 180 6.95 -11.37 -11.29
C LEU A 180 8.44 -11.13 -11.59
N VAL A 181 9.35 -11.82 -10.88
CA VAL A 181 10.78 -11.81 -11.21
C VAL A 181 11.02 -12.37 -12.61
N THR A 182 10.36 -13.48 -12.95
CA THR A 182 10.41 -14.04 -14.32
C THR A 182 9.89 -13.04 -15.37
N ALA A 183 8.89 -12.24 -15.02
CA ALA A 183 8.32 -11.20 -15.87
C ALA A 183 9.16 -9.92 -15.94
N GLY A 184 10.30 -9.84 -15.23
CA GLY A 184 11.26 -8.74 -15.31
C GLY A 184 11.34 -7.84 -14.09
N ALA A 185 10.64 -8.15 -12.99
CA ALA A 185 10.87 -7.45 -11.72
C ALA A 185 12.30 -7.74 -11.22
N VAL A 186 13.01 -6.70 -10.78
CA VAL A 186 14.36 -6.81 -10.20
C VAL A 186 14.27 -6.52 -8.70
N PRO A 187 14.25 -7.57 -7.84
CA PRO A 187 14.02 -7.41 -6.40
C PRO A 187 14.98 -6.43 -5.72
N GLU A 188 16.26 -6.46 -6.09
CA GLU A 188 17.30 -5.59 -5.52
C GLU A 188 16.95 -4.11 -5.75
N THR A 189 16.77 -3.69 -7.00
CA THR A 189 16.43 -2.30 -7.34
C THR A 189 15.12 -1.84 -6.71
N ILE A 190 14.12 -2.73 -6.64
CA ILE A 190 12.83 -2.42 -6.01
C ILE A 190 13.01 -2.21 -4.51
N ALA A 191 13.73 -3.13 -3.85
CA ALA A 191 14.01 -3.07 -2.42
C ALA A 191 14.91 -1.87 -2.06
N GLU A 192 15.88 -1.51 -2.88
CA GLU A 192 16.78 -0.36 -2.63
C GLU A 192 15.98 0.93 -2.39
N GLY A 193 15.03 1.25 -3.27
CA GLY A 193 14.18 2.43 -3.09
C GLY A 193 13.23 2.31 -1.88
N LEU A 194 12.69 1.12 -1.62
CA LEU A 194 11.70 0.87 -0.56
C LEU A 194 12.30 0.84 0.85
N VAL A 195 13.44 0.17 1.02
CA VAL A 195 13.99 -0.17 2.34
C VAL A 195 15.39 0.37 2.59
N ALA A 196 16.14 0.73 1.54
CA ALA A 196 17.56 1.10 1.65
C ALA A 196 17.87 2.53 1.16
N ASN A 197 16.89 3.44 1.23
CA ASN A 197 17.05 4.83 0.79
C ASN A 197 16.53 5.86 1.82
N ARG A 198 17.10 5.83 3.04
CA ARG A 198 16.69 6.73 4.13
C ARG A 198 17.59 7.93 4.28
N ASP A 199 17.00 9.09 4.56
CA ASP A 199 17.74 10.31 4.85
C ASP A 199 18.53 10.17 6.17
N PRO A 200 19.80 10.61 6.25
CA PRO A 200 20.57 10.61 7.49
C PRO A 200 19.88 11.29 8.69
N ARG A 201 18.99 12.26 8.44
CA ARG A 201 18.16 12.90 9.46
C ARG A 201 17.18 11.93 10.12
N GLU A 202 16.64 10.98 9.36
CA GLU A 202 15.78 9.92 9.91
C GLU A 202 16.55 9.05 10.90
N TRP A 203 17.81 8.72 10.57
CA TRP A 203 18.69 7.95 11.45
C TRP A 203 19.05 8.71 12.74
N ARG A 204 19.24 10.03 12.66
CA ARG A 204 19.44 10.87 13.86
C ARG A 204 18.22 10.85 14.77
N LEU A 205 17.03 11.01 14.20
CA LEU A 205 15.78 10.89 14.94
C LEU A 205 15.64 9.51 15.57
N LEU A 206 15.88 8.45 14.80
CA LEU A 206 15.80 7.08 15.27
C LEU A 206 16.74 6.84 16.45
N SER A 207 17.98 7.32 16.38
CA SER A 207 18.93 7.20 17.48
C SER A 207 18.42 7.86 18.76
N GLU A 208 17.80 9.03 18.66
CA GLU A 208 17.23 9.73 19.81
C GLU A 208 16.02 8.97 20.39
N VAL A 209 15.13 8.48 19.51
CA VAL A 209 13.94 7.72 19.90
C VAL A 209 14.33 6.39 20.57
N LEU A 210 15.33 5.68 20.05
CA LEU A 210 15.81 4.42 20.62
C LEU A 210 16.54 4.61 21.94
N ALA A 211 17.12 5.78 22.20
CA ALA A 211 17.67 6.09 23.51
C ALA A 211 16.59 6.13 24.62
N GLY A 212 15.32 6.37 24.25
CA GLY A 212 14.15 6.30 25.13
C GLY A 212 13.41 4.96 25.13
N LEU A 213 13.94 3.94 24.45
CA LEU A 213 13.32 2.60 24.39
C LEU A 213 13.15 2.01 25.79
N THR A 214 11.91 1.70 26.16
CA THR A 214 11.59 1.12 27.46
C THR A 214 11.04 -0.30 27.31
N VAL A 215 11.45 -1.20 28.20
CA VAL A 215 11.03 -2.60 28.24
C VAL A 215 10.44 -2.92 29.62
N THR A 216 9.27 -3.55 29.66
CA THR A 216 8.54 -3.90 30.88
C THR A 216 7.90 -5.30 30.81
N ALA A 217 7.12 -5.65 31.84
CA ALA A 217 6.35 -6.90 31.94
C ALA A 217 7.20 -8.17 31.77
N GLY A 218 8.43 -8.12 32.31
CA GLY A 218 9.40 -9.22 32.20
C GLY A 218 9.95 -9.40 30.78
N GLY A 219 10.14 -8.31 30.03
CA GLY A 219 10.65 -8.36 28.65
C GLY A 219 9.57 -8.53 27.58
N ARG A 220 8.28 -8.59 27.97
CA ARG A 220 7.18 -8.91 27.04
C ARG A 220 6.54 -7.69 26.39
N VAL A 221 6.74 -6.49 26.94
CA VAL A 221 6.21 -5.25 26.38
C VAL A 221 7.34 -4.27 26.21
N ALA A 222 7.43 -3.63 25.04
CA ALA A 222 8.39 -2.56 24.79
C ALA A 222 7.73 -1.36 24.11
N TRP A 223 8.22 -0.15 24.38
CA TRP A 223 7.72 1.04 23.71
C TRP A 223 8.79 2.10 23.47
N ILE A 224 8.45 2.99 22.53
CA ILE A 224 9.23 4.17 22.16
C ILE A 224 8.32 5.39 22.11
N GLU A 225 8.93 6.56 22.24
CA GLU A 225 8.25 7.86 22.17
C GLU A 225 8.90 8.73 21.09
N VAL A 226 8.08 9.27 20.19
CA VAL A 226 8.48 10.21 19.15
C VAL A 226 7.89 11.57 19.50
N THR A 227 8.71 12.41 20.14
CA THR A 227 8.31 13.76 20.55
C THR A 227 8.39 14.76 19.38
N ALA A 228 7.58 15.82 19.42
CA ALA A 228 7.66 16.90 18.44
C ALA A 228 9.04 17.59 18.48
N ALA A 229 9.62 17.75 19.67
CA ALA A 229 10.95 18.34 19.85
C ALA A 229 12.06 17.52 19.18
N ALA A 230 12.02 16.19 19.28
CA ALA A 230 12.96 15.29 18.61
C ALA A 230 12.88 15.44 17.08
N ARG A 231 11.66 15.45 16.53
CA ARG A 231 11.44 15.66 15.09
C ARG A 231 11.93 17.02 14.61
N GLN A 232 11.66 18.09 15.37
CA GLN A 232 12.14 19.43 15.06
C GLN A 232 13.67 19.51 15.05
N ARG A 233 14.35 18.90 16.03
CA ARG A 233 15.82 18.82 16.05
C ARG A 233 16.38 18.06 14.84
N ALA A 234 15.74 16.96 14.46
CA ALA A 234 16.16 16.16 13.31
C ALA A 234 15.80 16.82 11.96
N GLY A 235 14.82 17.72 11.93
CA GLY A 235 14.35 18.39 10.71
C GLY A 235 13.61 17.43 9.78
N VAL A 236 12.78 16.55 10.35
CA VAL A 236 11.97 15.56 9.63
C VAL A 236 10.51 15.63 10.07
N GLY A 237 9.60 15.24 9.19
CA GLY A 237 8.18 15.17 9.50
C GLY A 237 7.81 13.90 10.26
N LEU A 238 6.51 13.70 10.48
CA LEU A 238 5.99 12.55 11.21
C LEU A 238 5.99 11.27 10.35
N GLU A 239 5.87 11.42 9.04
CA GLU A 239 5.79 10.36 8.03
C GLU A 239 6.96 9.38 8.07
N VAL A 240 8.16 9.83 8.42
CA VAL A 240 9.35 8.98 8.48
C VAL A 240 9.38 8.05 9.72
N THR A 241 8.42 8.20 10.63
CA THR A 241 8.39 7.47 11.91
C THR A 241 7.43 6.28 11.89
N GLU A 242 6.80 6.01 10.75
CA GLU A 242 5.80 4.95 10.64
C GLU A 242 6.36 3.56 10.94
N ASP A 243 7.60 3.29 10.51
CA ASP A 243 8.26 2.00 10.74
C ASP A 243 9.04 1.90 12.06
N PHE A 244 9.10 2.96 12.86
CA PHE A 244 9.88 2.93 14.11
C PHE A 244 9.30 1.93 15.12
N ILE A 245 8.01 1.61 15.03
CA ILE A 245 7.35 0.57 15.84
C ILE A 245 8.02 -0.82 15.68
N GLN A 246 8.73 -1.06 14.58
CA GLN A 246 9.37 -2.34 14.32
C GLN A 246 10.58 -2.58 15.24
N TYR A 247 11.28 -1.53 15.69
CA TYR A 247 12.45 -1.69 16.56
C TYR A 247 12.10 -2.28 17.94
N PRO A 248 11.14 -1.72 18.73
CA PRO A 248 10.71 -2.37 19.97
C PRO A 248 10.07 -3.74 19.71
N ARG A 249 9.37 -3.93 18.58
CA ARG A 249 8.80 -5.22 18.20
C ARG A 249 9.87 -6.30 18.03
N ASN A 250 10.99 -5.99 17.39
CA ASN A 250 12.03 -6.97 17.07
C ASN A 250 12.89 -7.41 18.27
N LEU A 251 12.67 -6.85 19.46
CA LEU A 251 13.40 -7.26 20.67
C LEU A 251 13.03 -8.68 21.09
N ALA A 252 14.05 -9.44 21.49
CA ALA A 252 13.87 -10.79 21.99
C ALA A 252 12.91 -10.82 23.19
N GLY A 253 11.89 -11.67 23.10
CA GLY A 253 10.88 -11.85 24.16
C GLY A 253 9.68 -10.90 24.09
N VAL A 254 9.75 -9.82 23.32
CA VAL A 254 8.65 -8.85 23.20
C VAL A 254 7.45 -9.48 22.48
N ARG A 255 6.28 -9.37 23.11
CA ARG A 255 4.97 -9.83 22.61
C ARG A 255 4.08 -8.67 22.17
N LEU A 256 4.29 -7.48 22.74
CA LEU A 256 3.57 -6.25 22.40
C LEU A 256 4.55 -5.08 22.31
N ALA A 257 4.54 -4.40 21.17
CA ALA A 257 5.26 -3.16 20.93
C ALA A 257 4.28 -1.99 20.84
N VAL A 258 4.69 -0.84 21.40
CA VAL A 258 3.91 0.41 21.34
C VAL A 258 4.80 1.56 20.87
N ALA A 259 4.28 2.45 20.05
CA ALA A 259 4.95 3.69 19.68
C ALA A 259 3.98 4.85 19.91
N PHE A 260 4.40 5.79 20.76
CA PHE A 260 3.68 7.02 21.03
C PHE A 260 4.25 8.12 20.13
N LYS A 261 3.43 8.73 19.29
CA LYS A 261 3.85 9.74 18.31
C LYS A 261 3.06 11.02 18.53
N GLU A 262 3.71 12.07 19.01
CA GLU A 262 3.06 13.38 19.22
C GLU A 262 2.69 13.99 17.86
N ILE A 263 1.43 14.21 17.54
CA ILE A 263 1.00 14.85 16.27
C ILE A 263 1.05 16.37 16.43
N SER A 264 0.41 16.84 17.50
CA SER A 264 0.27 18.24 17.86
C SER A 264 0.25 18.36 19.39
N ALA A 265 0.24 19.58 19.93
CA ALA A 265 0.25 19.80 21.37
C ALA A 265 -0.96 19.12 22.03
N GLY A 266 -0.70 18.12 22.88
CA GLY A 266 -1.73 17.35 23.57
C GLY A 266 -2.38 16.22 22.74
N GLU A 267 -1.91 15.99 21.50
CA GLU A 267 -2.42 14.95 20.62
C GLU A 267 -1.33 13.92 20.32
N VAL A 268 -1.59 12.65 20.67
CA VAL A 268 -0.65 11.54 20.48
C VAL A 268 -1.31 10.42 19.71
N ARG A 269 -0.71 10.02 18.58
CA ARG A 269 -1.04 8.79 17.87
C ARG A 269 -0.33 7.62 18.52
N VAL A 270 -1.08 6.57 18.84
CA VAL A 270 -0.54 5.33 19.42
C VAL A 270 -0.57 4.23 18.37
N SER A 271 0.59 3.68 18.03
CA SER A 271 0.71 2.50 17.17
C SER A 271 0.98 1.27 18.02
N LEU A 272 0.22 0.19 17.83
CA LEU A 272 0.41 -1.09 18.52
C LEU A 272 0.73 -2.21 17.51
N ARG A 273 1.65 -3.10 17.89
CA ARG A 273 1.97 -4.33 17.15
C ARG A 273 2.22 -5.49 18.11
N SER A 274 1.68 -6.65 17.82
CA SER A 274 1.89 -7.87 18.62
C SER A 274 2.59 -8.98 17.83
N HIS A 275 3.20 -9.91 18.55
CA HIS A 275 3.59 -11.22 18.03
C HIS A 275 2.51 -12.24 18.38
N GLY A 276 1.71 -12.63 17.40
CA GLY A 276 0.62 -13.59 17.55
C GLY A 276 -0.39 -13.43 16.44
#